data_AF-A0A914RWJ4-F1
#
_entry.id   AF-A0A914RWJ4-F1
#
_cell.length_a   1.000
_cell.length_b   1.000
_cell.length_c   1.000
_cell.angle_alpha   90.00
_cell.angle_beta   90.00
_cell.angle_gamma   90.00
#
_symmetry.space_group_name_H-M   'P 1'
#
loop_
_entity.id
_entity.type
_entity.pdbx_description
1 polymer ?
#
loop_
_entity_poly.entity_id
_entity_poly.type
_entity_poly.pdbx_seq_one_letter_code
_entity_poly.pdbx_strand_id
1 'polypeptide(L)'
;MDDEQSELKRSQHQAHSVGRSNWEPGTTVIVSRLFETLPVRRKELQRTAKKQFCKLLTVVHSLALSRTDVRFCVSSILDGRQHQILSTPGGSASIKEVLISLFGARSDKNAVLDIVQRAPDNEVCSIYGHTGSGNVDWYGVILHAGAVLRQNVLGVKFVEKSQ
;
A
#
# COMPACT_ATOMS: atom_id res chain seq x y z
N MET A 1 -29.38 -16.72 -65.04
CA MET A 1 -30.30 -16.95 -63.91
C MET A 1 -29.42 -17.09 -62.67
N ASP A 2 -28.53 -16.11 -62.45
CA ASP A 2 -27.31 -16.32 -61.64
C ASP A 2 -26.94 -15.13 -60.74
N ASP A 3 -27.81 -14.11 -60.62
CA ASP A 3 -27.51 -12.92 -59.83
C ASP A 3 -28.23 -12.88 -58.47
N GLU A 4 -29.13 -13.82 -58.18
CA GLU A 4 -30.00 -13.78 -56.99
C GLU A 4 -29.51 -14.64 -55.79
N GLN A 5 -28.28 -15.16 -55.83
CA GLN A 5 -27.69 -15.91 -54.70
C GLN A 5 -26.53 -15.20 -53.99
N SER A 6 -26.19 -13.96 -54.37
CA SER A 6 -25.08 -13.22 -53.76
C SER A 6 -25.50 -12.31 -52.58
N GLU A 7 -26.79 -11.98 -52.45
CA GLU A 7 -27.26 -11.04 -51.41
C GLU A 7 -27.70 -11.70 -50.08
N LEU A 8 -27.90 -13.02 -50.02
CA LEU A 8 -28.39 -13.68 -48.80
C LEU A 8 -27.31 -14.20 -47.82
N LYS A 9 -26.02 -13.91 -48.05
CA LYS A 9 -24.94 -14.18 -47.07
C LYS A 9 -24.43 -12.96 -46.32
N ARG A 10 -25.05 -11.78 -46.49
CA ARG A 10 -24.63 -10.54 -45.81
C ARG A 10 -25.33 -10.26 -44.48
N SER A 11 -26.19 -11.16 -44.00
CA SER A 11 -26.93 -11.00 -42.74
C SER A 11 -26.59 -12.06 -41.69
N GLN A 12 -25.36 -12.60 -41.71
CA GLN A 12 -24.80 -13.22 -40.51
C GLN A 12 -24.41 -12.10 -39.55
N HIS A 13 -25.27 -11.95 -38.53
CA HIS A 13 -25.15 -11.10 -37.36
C HIS A 13 -23.69 -10.79 -36.99
N GLN A 14 -23.29 -9.55 -37.25
CA GLN A 14 -22.14 -8.94 -36.61
C GLN A 14 -22.50 -8.76 -35.13
N ALA A 15 -22.35 -9.84 -34.35
CA ALA A 15 -22.16 -9.73 -32.93
C ALA A 15 -20.92 -8.85 -32.75
N HIS A 16 -21.15 -7.57 -32.45
CA HIS A 16 -20.16 -6.74 -31.81
C HIS A 16 -19.90 -7.39 -30.46
N SER A 17 -18.98 -8.36 -30.44
CA SER A 17 -18.30 -8.73 -29.22
C SER A 17 -17.60 -7.46 -28.77
N VAL A 18 -18.25 -6.72 -27.87
CA VAL A 18 -17.60 -5.70 -27.07
C VAL A 18 -16.41 -6.42 -26.45
N GLY A 19 -15.24 -6.16 -27.01
CA GLY A 19 -14.01 -6.79 -26.57
C GLY A 19 -13.93 -6.55 -25.08
N ARG A 20 -14.00 -7.63 -24.30
CA ARG A 20 -13.58 -7.59 -22.91
C ARG A 20 -12.14 -7.13 -22.96
N SER A 21 -11.93 -5.86 -22.72
CA SER A 21 -10.59 -5.35 -22.52
C SER A 21 -10.08 -6.06 -21.27
N ASN A 22 -9.00 -6.81 -21.45
CA ASN A 22 -8.42 -7.71 -20.45
C ASN A 22 -7.69 -6.90 -19.37
N TRP A 23 -8.41 -5.96 -18.76
CA TRP A 23 -7.91 -5.21 -17.61
C TRP A 23 -8.10 -6.08 -16.39
N GLU A 24 -6.98 -6.32 -15.69
CA GLU A 24 -7.04 -6.82 -14.33
C GLU A 24 -7.88 -5.84 -13.48
N PRO A 25 -8.70 -6.35 -12.55
CA PRO A 25 -9.52 -5.51 -11.69
C PRO A 25 -8.66 -4.52 -10.92
N GLY A 26 -9.00 -3.23 -10.99
CA GLY A 26 -8.24 -2.18 -10.33
C GLY A 26 -8.61 -0.77 -10.80
N THR A 27 -7.86 0.22 -10.33
CA THR A 27 -8.02 1.62 -10.73
C THR A 27 -6.66 2.24 -10.98
N THR A 28 -6.48 2.81 -12.17
CA THR A 28 -5.26 3.53 -12.54
C THR A 28 -5.57 5.00 -12.64
N VAL A 29 -4.87 5.82 -11.83
CA VAL A 29 -5.00 7.27 -11.85
C VAL A 29 -3.72 7.87 -12.44
N ILE A 30 -3.86 8.69 -13.48
CA ILE A 30 -2.74 9.37 -14.14
C ILE A 30 -2.89 10.87 -13.90
N VAL A 31 -1.90 11.47 -13.23
CA VAL A 31 -1.83 12.92 -13.03
C VAL A 31 -0.70 13.47 -13.88
N SER A 32 -1.07 14.26 -14.89
CA SER A 32 -0.14 14.90 -15.81
C SER A 32 -0.08 16.41 -15.55
N ARG A 33 1.09 17.02 -15.81
CA ARG A 33 1.29 18.48 -15.70
C ARG A 33 0.84 19.05 -14.34
N LEU A 34 1.28 18.44 -13.24
CA LEU A 34 0.95 18.90 -11.88
C LEU A 34 1.26 20.41 -11.70
N PHE A 35 0.32 21.15 -11.12
CA PHE A 35 0.37 22.61 -10.91
C PHE A 35 0.49 23.45 -12.20
N GLU A 36 -0.14 23.04 -13.31
CA GLU A 36 -0.16 23.82 -14.57
C GLU A 36 -0.75 25.21 -14.43
N THR A 37 -1.87 25.30 -13.73
CA THR A 37 -2.61 26.54 -13.50
C THR A 37 -1.96 27.44 -12.43
N LEU A 38 -0.86 27.01 -11.80
CA LEU A 38 -0.20 27.72 -10.70
C LEU A 38 1.31 27.86 -10.97
N PRO A 39 1.73 28.82 -11.84
CA PRO A 39 3.10 28.90 -12.34
C PRO A 39 4.16 29.05 -11.24
N VAL A 40 3.87 29.84 -10.20
CA VAL A 40 4.77 30.04 -9.05
C VAL A 40 5.00 28.73 -8.31
N ARG A 41 3.92 27.99 -8.00
CA ARG A 41 3.98 26.71 -7.28
C ARG A 41 4.70 25.64 -8.11
N ARG A 42 4.47 25.63 -9.42
CA ARG A 42 5.19 24.74 -10.35
C ARG A 42 6.69 25.00 -10.34
N LYS A 43 7.11 26.27 -10.44
CA LYS A 43 8.53 26.64 -10.41
C LYS A 43 9.18 26.26 -9.08
N GLU A 44 8.46 26.44 -7.97
CA GLU A 44 8.90 26.00 -6.64
C GLU A 44 9.06 24.47 -6.57
N LEU A 45 8.09 23.71 -7.07
CA LEU A 45 8.15 22.25 -7.14
C LEU A 45 9.36 21.80 -7.97
N GLN A 46 9.58 22.39 -9.14
CA GLN A 46 10.74 22.07 -9.99
C GLN A 46 12.07 22.34 -9.26
N ARG A 47 12.20 23.48 -8.56
CA ARG A 47 13.39 23.82 -7.78
C ARG A 47 13.61 22.85 -6.60
N THR A 48 12.53 22.36 -6.01
CA THR A 48 12.57 21.52 -4.79
C THR A 48 12.23 20.04 -5.06
N ALA A 49 12.25 19.60 -6.31
CA ALA A 49 11.71 18.30 -6.74
C ALA A 49 12.32 17.13 -5.95
N LYS A 50 13.64 17.11 -5.79
CA LYS A 50 14.35 16.09 -5.00
C LYS A 50 13.85 16.04 -3.55
N LYS A 51 13.69 17.20 -2.91
CA LYS A 51 13.22 17.29 -1.51
C LYS A 51 11.78 16.82 -1.37
N GLN A 52 10.88 17.23 -2.26
CA GLN A 52 9.48 16.80 -2.22
C GLN A 52 9.36 15.30 -2.54
N PHE A 53 10.20 14.79 -3.44
CA PHE A 53 10.28 13.37 -3.74
C PHE A 53 10.73 12.55 -2.52
N CYS A 54 11.73 13.00 -1.76
CA CYS A 54 12.10 12.33 -0.50
C CYS A 54 10.93 12.30 0.50
N LYS A 55 10.15 13.38 0.61
CA LYS A 55 8.95 13.40 1.47
C LYS A 55 7.89 12.39 1.02
N LEU A 56 7.68 12.28 -0.29
CA LEU A 56 6.80 11.26 -0.87
C LEU A 56 7.27 9.86 -0.46
N LEU A 57 8.56 9.56 -0.58
CA LEU A 57 9.12 8.28 -0.16
C LEU A 57 8.89 8.00 1.33
N THR A 58 9.07 8.98 2.21
CA THR A 58 8.77 8.82 3.65
C THR A 58 7.32 8.40 3.90
N VAL A 59 6.36 9.00 3.17
CA VAL A 59 4.95 8.61 3.24
C VAL A 59 4.75 7.19 2.75
N VAL A 60 5.32 6.83 1.59
CA VAL A 60 5.23 5.48 1.03
C VAL A 60 5.84 4.44 1.97
N HIS A 61 6.99 4.72 2.60
CA HIS A 61 7.62 3.83 3.57
C HIS A 61 6.70 3.58 4.77
N SER A 62 6.05 4.64 5.29
CA SER A 62 5.12 4.52 6.42
C SER A 62 3.90 3.66 6.06
N LEU A 63 3.36 3.83 4.86
CA LEU A 63 2.26 3.02 4.35
C LEU A 63 2.68 1.55 4.15
N ALA A 64 3.86 1.32 3.58
CA ALA A 64 4.41 -0.01 3.38
C ALA A 64 4.63 -0.76 4.69
N LEU A 65 5.16 -0.10 5.72
CA LEU A 65 5.35 -0.70 7.05
C LEU A 65 4.00 -0.97 7.74
N SER A 66 2.98 -0.16 7.47
CA SER A 66 1.63 -0.33 8.03
C SER A 66 0.83 -1.45 7.35
N ARG A 67 1.12 -1.73 6.08
CA ARG A 67 0.42 -2.72 5.24
C ARG A 67 1.42 -3.64 4.55
N THR A 68 1.98 -4.57 5.33
CA THR A 68 2.95 -5.54 4.81
C THR A 68 2.35 -6.52 3.80
N ASP A 69 1.02 -6.64 3.80
CA ASP A 69 0.24 -7.43 2.87
C ASP A 69 0.14 -6.81 1.47
N VAL A 70 0.41 -5.51 1.34
CA VAL A 70 0.31 -4.78 0.07
C VAL A 70 1.69 -4.59 -0.55
N ARG A 71 1.80 -4.88 -1.86
CA ARG A 71 2.99 -4.59 -2.64
C ARG A 71 3.00 -3.14 -3.11
N PHE A 72 3.97 -2.37 -2.63
CA PHE A 72 4.24 -1.01 -3.07
C PHE A 72 5.42 -1.02 -4.04
N CYS A 73 5.24 -0.41 -5.20
CA CYS A 73 6.29 -0.23 -6.20
C CYS A 73 6.38 1.26 -6.55
N VAL A 74 7.57 1.85 -6.41
CA VAL A 74 7.83 3.21 -6.88
C VAL A 74 8.94 3.15 -7.91
N SER A 75 8.67 3.67 -9.10
CA SER A 75 9.66 3.88 -10.14
C SER A 75 9.66 5.34 -10.57
N SER A 76 10.81 5.82 -11.02
CA SER A 76 10.95 7.11 -11.69
C SER A 76 11.51 6.88 -13.07
N ILE A 77 11.01 7.61 -14.05
CA ILE A 77 11.59 7.64 -15.38
C ILE A 77 12.46 8.89 -15.46
N LEU A 78 13.74 8.71 -15.72
CA LEU A 78 14.70 9.78 -15.95
C LEU A 78 15.39 9.51 -17.29
N ASP A 79 15.42 10.51 -18.17
CA ASP A 79 16.07 10.42 -19.48
C ASP A 79 15.62 9.20 -20.31
N GLY A 80 14.32 8.89 -20.25
CA GLY A 80 13.72 7.74 -20.95
C GLY A 80 14.02 6.37 -20.33
N ARG A 81 14.80 6.32 -19.23
CA ARG A 81 15.12 5.08 -18.52
C ARG A 81 14.30 4.97 -17.23
N GLN A 82 13.70 3.81 -17.02
CA GLN A 82 12.98 3.51 -15.79
C GLN A 82 13.96 3.07 -14.70
N HIS A 83 13.94 3.79 -13.59
CA HIS A 83 14.67 3.47 -12.37
C HIS A 83 13.67 2.99 -11.32
N GLN A 84 13.83 1.75 -10.86
CA GLN A 84 13.07 1.24 -9.73
C GLN A 84 13.67 1.80 -8.43
N ILE A 85 12.87 2.53 -7.67
CA ILE A 85 13.30 3.24 -6.47
C ILE A 85 13.06 2.37 -5.24
N LEU A 86 11.91 1.71 -5.17
CA LEU A 86 11.62 0.68 -4.16
C LEU A 86 10.60 -0.32 -4.71
N SER A 87 10.62 -1.53 -4.16
CA SER A 87 9.54 -2.52 -4.29
C SER A 87 9.48 -3.36 -3.04
N THR A 88 8.33 -3.39 -2.38
CA THR A 88 8.08 -4.29 -1.25
C THR A 88 7.64 -5.67 -1.74
N PRO A 89 7.77 -6.73 -0.90
CA PRO A 89 7.31 -8.08 -1.26
C PRO A 89 5.78 -8.21 -1.35
N GLY A 90 5.03 -7.69 -0.37
CA GLY A 90 3.57 -7.86 -0.26
C GLY A 90 3.16 -9.29 0.17
N GLY A 91 1.84 -9.55 0.21
CA GLY A 91 1.29 -10.89 0.51
C GLY A 91 1.37 -11.26 1.99
N SER A 92 2.08 -12.33 2.31
CA SER A 92 2.28 -12.78 3.70
C SER A 92 3.60 -12.27 4.31
N ALA A 93 4.16 -11.19 3.77
CA ALA A 93 5.44 -10.66 4.20
C ALA A 93 5.41 -10.16 5.65
N SER A 94 6.46 -10.47 6.38
CA SER A 94 6.70 -9.94 7.72
C SER A 94 7.16 -8.48 7.67
N ILE A 95 6.95 -7.74 8.77
CA ILE A 95 7.45 -6.37 8.90
C ILE A 95 8.97 -6.31 8.71
N LYS A 96 9.71 -7.34 9.15
CA LYS A 96 11.16 -7.43 8.96
C LYS A 96 11.55 -7.50 7.49
N GLU A 97 10.86 -8.30 6.68
CA GLU A 97 11.12 -8.41 5.24
C GLU A 97 10.83 -7.11 4.52
N VAL A 98 9.72 -6.44 4.86
CA VAL A 98 9.39 -5.11 4.32
C VAL A 98 10.45 -4.09 4.71
N LEU A 99 10.92 -4.11 5.96
CA LEU A 99 11.97 -3.21 6.45
C LEU A 99 13.28 -3.41 5.65
N ILE A 100 13.72 -4.65 5.48
CA ILE A 100 14.93 -4.99 4.71
C ILE A 100 14.77 -4.55 3.24
N SER A 101 13.58 -4.73 2.67
CA SER A 101 13.27 -4.31 1.30
C SER A 101 13.34 -2.79 1.12
N LEU A 102 12.85 -2.00 2.08
CA LEU A 102 12.83 -0.53 2.01
C LEU A 102 14.18 0.12 2.30
N PHE A 103 14.93 -0.39 3.28
CA PHE A 103 16.18 0.22 3.75
C PHE A 103 17.44 -0.53 3.28
N GLY A 104 17.27 -1.68 2.64
CA GLY A 104 18.35 -2.52 2.11
C GLY A 104 19.11 -3.30 3.18
N ALA A 105 20.03 -4.16 2.76
CA ALA A 105 20.92 -4.90 3.67
C ALA A 105 22.01 -4.03 4.33
N ARG A 106 22.05 -2.72 4.02
CA ARG A 106 23.01 -1.74 4.56
C ARG A 106 22.58 -1.15 5.89
N SER A 107 21.30 -1.24 6.26
CA SER A 107 20.92 -1.12 7.66
C SER A 107 21.43 -2.37 8.35
N ASP A 108 22.41 -2.22 9.25
CA ASP A 108 23.00 -3.31 10.02
C ASP A 108 21.88 -4.25 10.49
N LYS A 109 21.85 -5.49 9.99
CA LYS A 109 20.78 -6.45 10.32
C LYS A 109 20.72 -6.71 11.83
N ASN A 110 21.83 -6.49 12.53
CA ASN A 110 21.95 -6.53 13.98
C ASN A 110 21.39 -5.29 14.71
N ALA A 111 21.05 -4.20 14.01
CA ALA A 111 20.49 -2.98 14.60
C ALA A 111 18.96 -3.02 14.70
N VAL A 112 18.29 -3.97 14.04
CA VAL A 112 16.83 -4.12 14.13
C VAL A 112 16.51 -5.01 15.33
N LEU A 113 16.07 -4.38 16.41
CA LEU A 113 15.62 -5.06 17.62
C LEU A 113 14.10 -5.22 17.61
N ASP A 114 13.63 -6.39 18.00
CA ASP A 114 12.22 -6.61 18.23
C ASP A 114 11.79 -5.87 19.49
N ILE A 115 10.76 -5.02 19.35
CA ILE A 115 10.12 -4.40 20.51
C ILE A 115 9.20 -5.44 21.13
N VAL A 116 9.64 -6.00 22.25
CA VAL A 116 8.86 -6.95 23.04
C VAL A 116 8.05 -6.17 24.06
N GLN A 117 6.72 -6.25 23.95
CA GLN A 117 5.83 -5.63 24.92
C GLN A 117 5.90 -6.39 26.25
N ARG A 118 6.06 -5.66 27.37
CA ARG A 118 6.11 -6.22 28.73
C ARG A 118 5.20 -5.42 29.65
N ALA A 119 4.61 -6.06 30.66
CA ALA A 119 3.91 -5.36 31.73
C ALA A 119 4.87 -4.41 32.47
N PRO A 120 4.40 -3.21 32.88
CA PRO A 120 5.23 -2.28 33.64
C PRO A 120 5.55 -2.85 35.03
N ASP A 121 6.80 -2.72 35.47
CA ASP A 121 7.21 -3.14 36.81
C ASP A 121 6.69 -2.18 37.89
N ASN A 122 6.70 -2.60 39.16
CA ASN A 122 6.16 -1.81 40.29
C ASN A 122 6.83 -0.43 40.45
N GLU A 123 8.13 -0.33 40.15
CA GLU A 123 8.86 0.93 40.15
C GLU A 123 8.37 1.89 39.05
N VAL A 124 8.12 1.36 37.85
CA VAL A 124 7.55 2.14 36.74
C VAL A 124 6.15 2.61 37.12
N CYS A 125 5.33 1.73 37.70
CA CYS A 125 3.98 2.06 38.14
C CYS A 125 3.96 3.20 39.19
N SER A 126 4.88 3.17 40.16
CA SER A 126 4.94 4.18 41.23
C SER A 126 5.36 5.56 40.72
N ILE A 127 6.28 5.65 39.75
CA ILE A 127 6.66 6.91 39.07
C ILE A 127 5.43 7.57 38.42
N TYR A 128 4.53 6.76 37.85
CA TYR A 128 3.30 7.23 37.23
C TYR A 128 2.11 7.31 38.20
N GLY A 129 2.32 7.22 39.53
CA GLY A 129 1.27 7.41 40.54
C GLY A 129 0.31 6.24 40.71
N HIS A 130 0.67 5.03 40.22
CA HIS A 130 -0.13 3.82 40.37
C HIS A 130 0.41 2.99 41.55
N THR A 131 -0.24 3.09 42.70
CA THR A 131 0.04 2.24 43.87
C THR A 131 -0.70 0.92 43.71
N GLY A 132 0.03 -0.17 43.52
CA GLY A 132 -0.55 -1.49 43.26
C GLY A 132 -1.55 -1.94 44.32
N SER A 133 -2.83 -1.93 43.96
CA SER A 133 -3.86 -2.78 44.55
C SER A 133 -5.04 -2.83 43.57
N GLY A 134 -5.06 -3.88 42.76
CA GLY A 134 -6.06 -4.08 41.72
C GLY A 134 -5.38 -4.55 40.46
N ASN A 135 -5.73 -5.75 40.03
CA ASN A 135 -5.41 -6.31 38.72
C ASN A 135 -6.03 -5.40 37.64
N VAL A 136 -5.38 -4.28 37.36
CA VAL A 136 -5.73 -3.42 36.24
C VAL A 136 -5.10 -4.05 35.02
N ASP A 137 -5.94 -4.72 34.25
CA ASP A 137 -5.59 -5.23 32.93
C ASP A 137 -5.30 -4.04 32.01
N TRP A 138 -4.06 -3.55 32.10
CA TRP A 138 -3.50 -2.47 31.28
C TRP A 138 -3.64 -2.76 29.77
N TYR A 139 -3.77 -4.04 29.42
CA TYR A 139 -3.89 -4.51 28.05
C TYR A 139 -5.35 -4.63 27.61
N GLY A 140 -6.29 -4.94 28.52
CA GLY A 140 -7.72 -5.04 28.22
C GLY A 140 -8.33 -3.76 27.67
N VAL A 141 -7.93 -2.59 28.18
CA VAL A 141 -8.43 -1.28 27.70
C VAL A 141 -7.90 -0.94 26.30
N ILE A 142 -6.65 -1.30 26.00
CA ILE A 142 -6.01 -1.03 24.71
C ILE A 142 -6.44 -2.06 23.66
N LEU A 143 -6.59 -3.34 24.04
CA LEU A 143 -7.05 -4.41 23.15
C LEU A 143 -8.51 -4.24 22.76
N HIS A 144 -9.40 -3.76 23.65
CA HIS A 144 -10.77 -3.45 23.24
C HIS A 144 -10.82 -2.30 22.22
N ALA A 145 -9.95 -1.30 22.35
CA ALA A 145 -9.83 -0.23 21.35
C ALA A 145 -9.21 -0.72 20.03
N GLY A 146 -8.21 -1.60 20.07
CA GLY A 146 -7.54 -2.16 18.89
C GLY A 146 -8.34 -3.24 18.15
N ALA A 147 -9.14 -4.04 18.86
CA ALA A 147 -10.01 -5.06 18.28
C ALA A 147 -11.23 -4.43 17.57
N VAL A 148 -11.78 -3.35 18.11
CA VAL A 148 -12.87 -2.60 17.46
C VAL A 148 -12.40 -1.95 16.14
N LEU A 149 -11.13 -1.56 16.05
CA LEU A 149 -10.54 -1.06 14.80
C LEU A 149 -10.27 -2.14 13.73
N ARG A 150 -10.27 -3.43 14.09
CA ARG A 150 -10.25 -4.53 13.10
C ARG A 150 -11.63 -4.96 12.63
N GLN A 151 -12.71 -4.57 13.32
CA GLN A 151 -14.08 -4.96 12.95
C GLN A 151 -14.85 -3.89 12.15
N ASN A 152 -14.37 -2.66 12.07
CA ASN A 152 -15.08 -1.56 11.41
C ASN A 152 -14.42 -0.98 10.15
N VAL A 153 -13.62 -1.77 9.43
CA VAL A 153 -13.34 -1.49 8.00
C VAL A 153 -14.08 -2.54 7.18
N LEU A 154 -15.22 -2.11 6.64
CA LEU A 154 -16.02 -2.70 5.56
C LEU A 154 -15.69 -4.15 5.18
N GLY A 155 -16.66 -5.02 5.45
CA GLY A 155 -16.62 -6.44 5.14
C GLY A 155 -16.19 -6.79 3.73
N VAL A 156 -15.13 -7.57 3.64
CA VAL A 156 -14.91 -8.53 2.56
C VAL A 156 -14.57 -9.85 3.25
N LYS A 157 -15.58 -10.73 3.37
CA LYS A 157 -15.37 -12.12 3.81
C LYS A 157 -14.60 -12.85 2.71
N PHE A 158 -13.36 -13.23 2.96
CA PHE A 158 -12.68 -14.24 2.15
C PHE A 158 -12.96 -15.62 2.74
N VAL A 159 -13.65 -16.45 1.96
CA VAL A 159 -13.89 -17.87 2.25
C VAL A 159 -12.61 -18.63 1.90
N GLU A 160 -11.97 -19.21 2.91
CA GLU A 160 -10.86 -20.14 2.73
C GLU A 160 -11.46 -21.51 2.34
N LYS A 161 -11.23 -21.94 1.10
CA LYS A 161 -11.48 -23.33 0.69
C LYS A 161 -10.18 -24.11 0.85
N SER A 162 -10.18 -25.07 1.77
CA SER A 162 -9.20 -26.15 1.81
C SER A 162 -9.27 -26.99 0.54
N GLN A 163 -8.11 -27.22 -0.06
CA GLN A 163 -7.73 -28.51 -0.63
C GLN A 163 -6.34 -28.85 -0.11
#